data_AF-G2JBS9-F1
#
_entry.id   AF-G2JBS9-F1
#
_cell.length_a   1.000
_cell.length_b   1.000
_cell.length_c   1.000
_cell.angle_alpha   90.00
_cell.angle_beta   90.00
_cell.angle_gamma   90.00
#
_symmetry.space_group_name_H-M   'P 1'
#
loop_
_entity.id
_entity.type
_entity.pdbx_description
1 polymer ?
#
loop_
_entity_poly.entity_id
_entity_poly.type
_entity_poly.pdbx_seq_one_letter_code
_entity_poly.pdbx_strand_id
1 'polypeptide(L)' 'MCKPHDCGNHRFYGVFSEDKKRAWGLLVTVKDTDNAILHPSQYATDRWLGKPDQPIKAHLMGQLKADPNWK' A
#
# COMPACT_ATOMS: atom_id res chain seq x y z
N MET A 1 -7.58 -0.53 3.37
CA MET A 1 -8.10 -1.84 3.85
C MET A 1 -6.90 -2.74 4.15
N CYS A 2 -7.07 -3.82 4.90
CA CYS A 2 -5.97 -4.70 5.26
C CYS A 2 -6.44 -6.13 5.52
N LYS A 3 -5.49 -7.06 5.62
CA LYS A 3 -5.76 -8.46 5.96
C LYS A 3 -6.23 -8.56 7.42
N PRO A 4 -7.36 -9.22 7.71
CA PRO A 4 -7.79 -9.47 9.09
C PRO A 4 -6.70 -10.20 9.89
N HIS A 5 -6.52 -9.79 11.15
CA HIS A 5 -5.49 -10.32 12.07
C HIS A 5 -4.03 -10.10 11.65
N ASP A 6 -3.76 -9.40 10.54
CA ASP A 6 -2.41 -9.22 9.99
C ASP A 6 -2.32 -7.88 9.23
N CYS A 7 -2.97 -6.86 9.82
CA CYS A 7 -3.18 -5.58 9.18
C CYS A 7 -1.87 -4.80 8.98
N GLY A 8 -0.92 -4.97 9.91
CA GLY A 8 0.38 -4.31 9.86
C GLY A 8 1.20 -4.71 8.64
N ASN A 9 1.20 -6.01 8.31
CA ASN A 9 2.03 -6.55 7.23
C ASN A 9 1.32 -6.56 5.88
N HIS A 10 -0.01 -6.61 5.83
CA HIS A 10 -0.75 -6.74 4.57
C HIS A 10 -1.77 -5.62 4.43
N ARG A 11 -1.40 -4.60 3.65
CA ARG A 11 -2.18 -3.39 3.45
C ARG A 11 -2.57 -3.25 1.99
N PHE A 12 -3.76 -2.74 1.75
CA PHE A 12 -4.22 -2.38 0.42
C PHE A 12 -4.77 -0.96 0.41
N TYR A 13 -4.33 -0.22 -0.59
CA TYR A 13 -4.78 1.13 -0.93
C TYR A 13 -5.40 1.06 -2.31
N GLY A 14 -6.59 1.63 -2.46
CA GLY A 14 -7.33 1.61 -3.71
C GLY A 14 -7.89 2.97 -4.04
N VAL A 15 -7.98 3.26 -5.33
CA VAL A 15 -8.63 4.47 -5.86
C VAL A 15 -9.45 4.10 -7.08
N PHE A 16 -10.63 4.70 -7.18
CA PHE A 16 -11.54 4.55 -8.31
C PHE A 16 -11.50 5.82 -9.16
N SER A 17 -11.69 5.68 -10.47
CA SER A 17 -12.01 6.83 -11.31
C SER A 17 -13.34 7.44 -10.89
N GLU A 18 -13.53 8.71 -11.18
CA GLU A 18 -14.77 9.44 -10.86
C GLU A 18 -16.00 8.78 -11.52
N ASP A 19 -15.85 8.30 -12.76
CA ASP A 19 -16.88 7.55 -13.48
C ASP A 19 -17.06 6.09 -13.01
N LYS A 20 -16.26 5.65 -12.02
CA LYS A 20 -16.23 4.30 -11.45
C LYS A 20 -15.92 3.16 -12.43
N LYS A 21 -15.49 3.46 -13.66
CA LYS A 21 -15.17 2.45 -14.68
C LYS A 21 -13.76 1.87 -14.55
N ARG A 22 -12.89 2.54 -13.81
CA ARG A 22 -11.50 2.13 -13.59
C ARG A 22 -11.19 2.11 -12.10
N ALA A 23 -10.34 1.17 -11.73
CA ALA A 23 -9.83 1.04 -10.38
C ALA A 23 -8.35 0.73 -10.43
N TRP A 24 -7.62 1.30 -9.49
CA TRP A 24 -6.19 1.07 -9.30
C TRP A 24 -5.92 0.73 -7.85
N GLY A 25 -4.91 -0.09 -7.64
CA GLY A 25 -4.57 -0.57 -6.31
C GLY A 25 -3.07 -0.65 -6.09
N LEU A 26 -2.69 -0.46 -4.84
CA LEU A 26 -1.39 -0.73 -4.29
C LEU A 26 -1.57 -1.76 -3.17
N LEU A 27 -1.04 -2.95 -3.38
CA LEU A 27 -0.93 -3.97 -2.35
C LEU A 27 0.48 -3.92 -1.78
N VAL A 28 0.58 -3.73 -0.46
CA VAL A 28 1.82 -3.66 0.28
C VAL A 28 1.91 -4.86 1.19
N THR A 29 2.97 -5.65 1.01
CA THR A 29 3.29 -6.81 1.85
C THR A 29 4.62 -6.57 2.55
N VAL A 30 4.62 -6.53 3.88
CA VAL A 30 5.83 -6.45 4.70
C VAL A 30 6.19 -7.86 5.17
N LYS A 31 7.47 -8.23 5.06
CA LYS A 31 7.93 -9.52 5.60
C LYS A 31 7.80 -9.54 7.11
N ASP A 32 7.29 -10.65 7.64
CA ASP A 32 7.14 -10.86 9.08
C ASP A 32 8.49 -11.18 9.72
N THR A 33 9.16 -10.14 10.21
CA THR A 33 10.46 -10.21 10.88
C THR A 33 10.52 -9.17 12.00
N ASP A 34 11.29 -9.43 13.06
CA ASP A 34 11.39 -8.51 14.20
C ASP A 34 11.81 -7.09 13.78
N ASN A 35 12.74 -6.97 12.83
CA ASN A 35 13.21 -5.68 12.31
C ASN A 35 12.17 -4.93 11.49
N ALA A 36 11.21 -5.63 10.87
CA ALA A 36 10.15 -5.02 10.09
C ALA A 36 9.13 -4.25 10.96
N ILE A 37 9.10 -4.51 12.28
CA ILE A 37 8.29 -3.74 13.23
C ILE A 37 8.79 -2.29 13.31
N LEU A 38 10.10 -2.07 13.26
CA LEU A 38 10.72 -0.75 13.38
C LEU A 38 10.91 -0.06 12.02
N HIS A 39 11.17 -0.83 10.97
CA HIS A 39 11.48 -0.32 9.63
C HIS A 39 10.68 -1.04 8.54
N PRO A 40 9.34 -0.95 8.55
CA PRO A 40 8.49 -1.72 7.65
C PRO A 40 8.77 -1.43 6.17
N SER A 41 9.17 -0.21 5.82
CA SER A 41 9.43 0.18 4.43
C SER A 41 10.60 -0.60 3.79
N GLN A 42 11.61 -0.98 4.58
CA GLN A 42 12.78 -1.72 4.10
C GLN A 42 12.45 -3.18 3.74
N TYR A 43 11.39 -3.71 4.35
CA TYR A 43 10.94 -5.09 4.18
C TYR A 43 9.65 -5.20 3.36
N ALA A 44 9.17 -4.07 2.82
CA ALA A 44 7.96 -4.00 2.03
C ALA A 44 8.18 -4.43 0.57
N THR A 45 7.17 -5.09 0.01
CA THR A 45 7.05 -5.37 -1.42
C THR A 45 5.74 -4.75 -1.93
N ASP A 46 5.87 -3.93 -2.97
CA ASP A 46 4.74 -3.25 -3.59
C ASP A 46 4.26 -3.99 -4.84
N ARG A 47 2.96 -4.25 -4.92
CA ARG A 47 2.31 -4.78 -6.11
C ARG A 47 1.24 -3.83 -6.62
N TRP A 48 1.43 -3.38 -7.85
CA TRP A 48 0.51 -2.50 -8.56
C TRP A 48 -0.61 -3.27 -9.26
N LEU A 49 -1.84 -2.78 -9.12
CA LEU A 49 -3.04 -3.35 -9.72
C LEU A 49 -3.71 -2.31 -10.63
N GLY A 50 -4.22 -2.75 -11.79
CA GLY A 50 -4.91 -1.86 -12.75
C GLY A 50 -3.98 -1.02 -13.63
N LYS A 51 -2.67 -1.25 -13.61
CA LYS A 51 -1.64 -0.50 -14.38
C LYS A 51 -1.77 1.03 -14.20
N PRO A 52 -1.58 1.54 -12.96
CA PRO A 52 -1.71 2.96 -12.68
C PRO A 52 -0.61 3.76 -13.38
N ASP A 53 -0.95 4.99 -13.76
CA ASP A 53 0.00 5.99 -14.23
C ASP A 53 0.76 6.64 -13.05
N GLN A 54 1.69 7.53 -13.36
CA GLN A 54 2.54 8.16 -12.36
C GLN A 54 1.74 9.02 -11.34
N PRO A 55 0.75 9.85 -11.74
CA PRO A 55 -0.10 10.56 -10.79
C PRO A 55 -0.84 9.64 -9.81
N ILE A 56 -1.45 8.55 -10.31
CA ILE A 56 -2.17 7.61 -9.44
C ILE A 56 -1.21 6.88 -8.50
N LYS A 57 -0.02 6.47 -9.00
CA LYS A 57 1.02 5.87 -8.15
C LYS A 57 1.46 6.82 -7.03
N ALA A 58 1.66 8.09 -7.35
CA ALA A 58 2.04 9.10 -6.36
C ALA A 58 0.94 9.30 -5.30
N HIS A 59 -0.33 9.32 -5.71
CA HIS A 59 -1.45 9.42 -4.80
C HIS A 59 -1.54 8.22 -3.84
N LEU A 60 -1.45 6.99 -4.37
CA LEU A 60 -1.49 5.76 -3.56
C LEU A 60 -0.28 5.67 -2.59
N MET A 61 0.92 6.05 -3.05
CA MET A 61 2.11 6.12 -2.18
C MET A 61 1.99 7.23 -1.12
N GLY A 62 1.32 8.33 -1.44
CA GLY A 62 1.01 9.38 -0.48
C GLY A 62 0.15 8.86 0.67
N GLN A 63 -0.87 8.05 0.38
CA GLN A 63 -1.70 7.43 1.42
C GLN A 63 -0.91 6.46 2.31
N LEU A 64 0.02 5.70 1.72
CA LEU A 64 0.91 4.80 2.47
C LEU A 64 1.83 5.59 3.42
N LYS A 65 2.48 6.63 2.91
CA LYS A 65 3.41 7.49 3.67
C LYS A 65 2.73 8.40 4.69
N ALA A 66 1.40 8.54 4.62
CA ALA A 66 0.64 9.29 5.62
C ALA A 66 0.51 8.52 6.95
N ASP A 67 0.80 7.22 6.98
CA ASP A 67 0.90 6.46 8.23
C ASP A 67 2.19 6.87 8.99
N PRO A 68 2.09 7.41 10.21
CA PRO A 68 3.26 7.84 10.99
C PRO A 68 4.22 6.69 11.36
N ASN A 69 3.75 5.45 11.29
CA ASN A 69 4.57 4.25 11.52
C ASN A 69 5.27 3.76 10.25
N TRP A 70 5.00 4.37 9.10
CA TRP A 70 5.63 4.02 7.84
C TRP A 70 6.96 4.76 7.69
N LYS A 71 8.06 4.08 8.05
CA LYS A 71 9.43 4.61 8.07
C LYS A 71 10.40 3.70 7.35
#